data_AF-A0A2E4KIH8-F1
#
_entry.id   AF-A0A2E4KIH8-F1
#
_cell.length_a   1.000
_cell.length_b   1.000
_cell.length_c   1.000
_cell.angle_alpha   90.00
_cell.angle_beta   90.00
_cell.angle_gamma   90.00
#
_symmetry.space_group_name_H-M   'P 1'
#
loop_
_entity.id
_entity.type
_entity.pdbx_description
1 polymer ?
#
loop_
_entity_poly.entity_id
_entity_poly.type
_entity_poly.pdbx_seq_one_letter_code
_entity_poly.pdbx_strand_id
1 'polypeptide(L)'
;MRDACEMNFDQPEEARRQIRYMQVEWKEAMDCGDMSPSLREGLEGRAFRLLNCTDKEWLGWLDDLEFWKAGWKPGMGEENEP
;
A
#
# COMPACT_ATOMS: atom_id res chain seq x y z
N MET A 1 6.20 4.01 3.61
CA MET A 1 5.19 3.87 2.53
C MET A 1 4.18 5.00 2.56
N ARG A 2 3.40 5.17 3.64
CA ARG A 2 2.43 6.27 3.79
C ARG A 2 3.06 7.63 3.48
N ASP A 3 4.15 7.98 4.15
CA ASP A 3 4.83 9.27 3.97
C ASP A 3 5.26 9.52 2.50
N ALA A 4 5.73 8.49 1.80
CA ALA A 4 6.10 8.60 0.39
C ALA A 4 4.89 8.85 -0.52
N CYS A 5 3.73 8.28 -0.16
CA CYS A 5 2.49 8.50 -0.90
C CYS A 5 1.90 9.89 -0.60
N GLU A 6 1.95 10.32 0.66
CA GLU A 6 1.52 11.66 1.09
C GLU A 6 2.42 12.77 0.52
N MET A 7 3.73 12.56 0.43
CA MET A 7 4.66 13.52 -0.19
C MET A 7 4.46 13.69 -1.70
N ASN A 8 3.88 12.70 -2.36
CA ASN A 8 3.63 12.68 -3.80
C ASN A 8 2.12 12.59 -4.09
N PHE A 9 1.28 13.18 -3.23
CA PHE A 9 -0.19 13.14 -3.39
C PHE A 9 -0.65 13.75 -4.72
N ASP A 10 0.11 14.72 -5.23
CA ASP A 10 -0.10 15.41 -6.51
C ASP A 10 0.59 14.72 -7.70
N GLN A 11 1.45 13.74 -7.43
CA GLN A 11 2.25 13.00 -8.41
C GLN A 11 2.11 11.48 -8.18
N PRO A 12 0.92 10.90 -8.44
CA PRO A 12 0.64 9.49 -8.16
C PRO A 12 1.58 8.55 -8.92
N GLU A 13 2.05 8.90 -10.12
CA GLU A 13 3.03 8.10 -10.87
C GLU A 13 4.38 7.98 -10.16
N GLU A 14 4.89 9.07 -9.56
CA GLU A 14 6.14 9.03 -8.78
C GLU A 14 5.95 8.22 -7.50
N ALA A 15 4.79 8.36 -6.84
CA ALA A 15 4.45 7.53 -5.69
C ALA A 15 4.39 6.04 -6.06
N ARG A 16 3.73 5.68 -7.16
CA ARG A 16 3.67 4.30 -7.70
C ARG A 16 5.07 3.76 -8.00
N ARG A 17 5.93 4.58 -8.58
CA ARG A 17 7.33 4.22 -8.83
C ARG A 17 8.08 3.92 -7.52
N GLN A 18 7.94 4.78 -6.50
CA GLN A 18 8.53 4.55 -5.19
C GLN A 18 7.99 3.29 -4.52
N ILE A 19 6.68 3.01 -4.62
CA ILE A 19 6.08 1.78 -4.09
C ILE A 19 6.74 0.54 -4.73
N ARG A 20 6.98 0.54 -6.05
CA ARG A 20 7.66 -0.58 -6.72
C ARG A 20 9.10 -0.77 -6.21
N TYR A 21 9.83 0.32 -5.95
CA TYR A 21 11.15 0.23 -5.32
C TYR A 21 11.04 -0.37 -3.92
N MET A 22 10.09 0.10 -3.11
CA MET A 22 9.88 -0.45 -1.77
C MET A 22 9.54 -1.95 -1.79
N GLN A 23 8.79 -2.45 -2.79
CA GLN A 23 8.53 -3.89 -2.92
C GLN A 23 9.81 -4.72 -3.11
N VAL A 24 10.82 -4.17 -3.78
CA VAL A 24 12.14 -4.81 -3.91
C VAL A 24 12.86 -4.82 -2.57
N GLU A 25 12.91 -3.68 -1.88
CA GLU A 25 13.53 -3.55 -0.54
C GLU A 25 12.86 -4.49 0.48
N TRP A 26 11.54 -4.63 0.45
CA TRP A 26 10.81 -5.55 1.33
C TRP A 26 11.16 -7.00 1.06
N LYS A 27 11.38 -7.35 -0.21
CA LYS A 27 11.82 -8.69 -0.59
C LYS A 27 13.23 -8.95 -0.04
N GLU A 28 14.15 -8.03 -0.22
CA GLU A 28 15.52 -8.16 0.31
C GLU A 28 15.52 -8.22 1.84
N ALA A 29 14.74 -7.37 2.52
CA ALA A 29 14.59 -7.41 3.97
C ALA A 29 14.00 -8.73 4.48
N MET A 30 13.08 -9.35 3.73
CA MET A 30 12.58 -10.69 4.03
C MET A 30 13.66 -11.76 3.86
N ASP A 31 14.43 -11.68 2.78
CA ASP A 31 15.50 -12.64 2.49
C ASP A 31 16.64 -12.56 3.53
N CYS A 32 16.88 -11.37 4.09
CA CYS A 32 17.81 -11.13 5.21
C CYS A 32 17.22 -11.46 6.59
N GLY A 33 15.91 -11.67 6.71
CA GLY A 33 15.23 -11.92 8.00
C GLY A 33 14.93 -10.67 8.83
N ASP A 34 15.16 -9.47 8.28
CA ASP A 34 14.89 -8.17 8.92
C ASP A 34 13.42 -7.76 8.85
N MET A 35 12.61 -8.48 8.05
CA MET A 35 11.18 -8.26 7.90
C MET A 35 10.39 -9.53 8.21
N SER A 36 9.26 -9.37 8.93
CA SER A 36 8.34 -10.49 9.18
C SER A 36 7.42 -10.73 7.96
N PRO A 37 7.05 -11.99 7.67
CA PRO A 37 6.12 -12.30 6.58
C PRO A 37 4.78 -11.57 6.70
N SER A 38 4.23 -11.44 7.91
CA SER A 38 2.98 -10.73 8.19
C SER A 38 3.06 -9.23 7.92
N LEU A 39 4.22 -8.60 8.20
CA LEU A 39 4.44 -7.20 7.89
C LEU A 39 4.49 -6.98 6.37
N ARG A 40 5.21 -7.87 5.66
CA ARG A 40 5.27 -7.81 4.20
C ARG A 40 3.91 -8.00 3.57
N GLU A 41 3.13 -8.99 4.00
CA GLU A 41 1.79 -9.25 3.44
C GLU A 41 0.89 -8.01 3.51
N GLY A 42 0.87 -7.31 4.65
CA GLY A 42 0.10 -6.08 4.81
C GLY A 42 0.63 -4.89 3.99
N LEU A 43 1.94 -4.82 3.73
CA LEU A 43 2.53 -3.81 2.85
C LEU A 43 2.24 -4.10 1.37
N GLU A 44 2.36 -5.36 0.94
CA GLU A 44 2.07 -5.82 -0.41
C GLU A 44 0.59 -5.64 -0.77
N GLY A 45 -0.33 -5.93 0.16
CA GLY A 45 -1.77 -5.70 -0.06
C GLY A 45 -2.10 -4.23 -0.31
N ARG A 46 -1.49 -3.32 0.45
CA ARG A 46 -1.64 -1.87 0.25
C ARG A 46 -0.98 -1.40 -1.03
N ALA A 47 0.22 -1.91 -1.32
CA ALA A 47 0.95 -1.60 -2.54
C ALA A 47 0.14 -2.01 -3.77
N PHE A 48 -0.44 -3.22 -3.77
CA PHE A 48 -1.31 -3.69 -4.83
C PHE A 48 -2.48 -2.75 -5.07
N ARG A 49 -3.16 -2.27 -4.01
CA ARG A 49 -4.29 -1.34 -4.17
C ARG A 49 -3.86 0.00 -4.76
N LEU A 50 -2.78 0.60 -4.25
CA LEU A 50 -2.25 1.88 -4.71
C LEU A 50 -1.66 1.82 -6.14
N LEU A 51 -1.10 0.68 -6.54
CA LEU A 51 -0.58 0.47 -7.89
C LEU A 51 -1.69 0.25 -8.93
N ASN A 52 -2.86 -0.24 -8.52
CA ASN A 52 -3.97 -0.57 -9.43
C ASN A 52 -5.15 0.42 -9.36
N CYS A 53 -5.15 1.37 -8.42
CA CYS A 53 -6.19 2.39 -8.35
C CYS A 53 -5.97 3.50 -9.38
N THR A 54 -7.05 4.15 -9.79
CA THR A 54 -7.00 5.37 -10.62
C THR A 54 -6.49 6.57 -9.82
N ASP A 55 -6.07 7.63 -10.51
CA ASP A 55 -5.59 8.86 -9.86
C ASP A 55 -6.68 9.55 -9.03
N LYS A 56 -7.96 9.33 -9.36
CA LYS A 56 -9.08 9.83 -8.55
C LYS A 56 -9.24 9.04 -7.24
N GLU A 57 -9.10 7.72 -7.30
CA GLU A 57 -9.17 6.84 -6.13
C GLU A 57 -7.93 6.98 -5.24
N TRP A 58 -6.79 7.35 -5.83
CA TRP A 58 -5.52 7.53 -5.12
C TRP A 58 -5.68 8.40 -3.87
N LEU A 59 -6.22 9.61 -4.02
CA LEU A 59 -6.44 10.53 -2.90
C LEU A 59 -7.40 9.93 -1.85
N GLY A 60 -8.45 9.22 -2.29
CA GLY A 60 -9.37 8.53 -1.39
C GLY A 60 -8.68 7.46 -0.53
N TRP A 61 -7.72 6.72 -1.09
CA TRP A 61 -6.92 5.76 -0.33
C TRP A 61 -5.93 6.43 0.62
N LEU A 62 -5.39 7.59 0.26
CA LEU A 62 -4.50 8.33 1.16
C LEU A 62 -5.24 8.85 2.39
N ASP A 63 -6.46 9.34 2.21
CA ASP A 63 -7.31 9.88 3.27
C ASP A 63 -8.00 8.78 4.13
N ASP A 64 -8.01 7.53 3.67
CA ASP A 64 -8.59 6.41 4.39
C ASP A 64 -7.68 5.96 5.56
N LEU A 65 -8.02 6.38 6.78
CA LEU A 65 -7.30 5.98 7.98
C LEU A 65 -7.39 4.47 8.25
N GLU A 66 -8.46 3.79 7.82
CA GLU A 66 -8.62 2.34 7.98
C GLU A 66 -7.70 1.57 7.05
N PHE A 67 -7.49 2.08 5.84
CA PHE A 67 -6.49 1.57 4.90
C PHE A 67 -5.07 1.53 5.50
N TRP A 68 -4.73 2.49 6.36
CA TRP A 68 -3.42 2.55 7.00
C TRP A 68 -3.30 1.73 8.30
N LYS A 69 -4.40 1.19 8.84
CA LYS A 69 -4.36 0.37 10.07
C LYS A 69 -3.61 -0.94 9.85
N ALA A 70 -2.92 -1.38 10.89
CA ALA A 70 -2.33 -2.72 10.92
C ALA A 70 -3.44 -3.78 10.82
N GLY A 71 -3.26 -4.77 9.95
CA GLY A 71 -4.25 -5.83 9.72
C GLY A 71 -5.28 -5.53 8.63
N TRP A 72 -5.20 -4.38 7.95
CA TRP A 72 -6.02 -4.10 6.76
C TRP A 72 -5.78 -5.16 5.66
N LYS A 73 -6.87 -5.61 5.02
CA LYS A 73 -6.83 -6.55 3.90
C LYS A 73 -7.70 -6.07 2.73
N PRO A 74 -7.24 -6.22 1.48
CA PRO A 74 -8.07 -5.93 0.32
C PRO A 74 -9.28 -6.88 0.30
N GLY A 75 -10.49 -6.32 0.30
CA GLY A 75 -11.76 -7.07 0.36
C GLY A 75 -12.57 -6.89 1.65
N MET A 76 -12.00 -6.29 2.71
CA MET A 76 -12.76 -5.96 3.94
C MET A 76 -13.85 -4.88 3.73
N GLY A 77 -13.89 -4.24 2.56
CA GLY A 77 -14.88 -3.20 2.21
C GLY A 77 -15.97 -3.65 1.22
N GLU A 78 -16.01 -4.93 0.81
CA GLU A 78 -17.06 -5.48 -0.07
C GLU A 78 -17.91 -6.56 0.65
N GLU A 79 -18.11 -6.43 1.97
CA GLU A 79 -19.19 -7.12 2.67
C GLU A 79 -20.37 -6.16 2.88
N ASN A 80 -21.19 -5.97 1.84
CA ASN A 80 -22.60 -5.54 1.86
C ASN A 80 -23.05 -5.58 0.38
N GLU A 81 -23.95 -6.46 -0.08
CA GLU A 81 -25.31 -6.73 0.40
C GLU A 81 -25.78 -8.17 -0.01
N PRO A 82 -26.86 -8.70 0.60
CA PRO A 82 -27.33 -10.09 0.48
C PRO A 82 -27.96 -10.49 -0.86
#